data_AF-A0AAQ0BT53-F1
#
_entry.id   AF-A0AAQ0BT53-F1
#
_cell.length_a   1.000
_cell.length_b   1.000
_cell.length_c   1.000
_cell.angle_alpha   90.00
_cell.angle_beta   90.00
_cell.angle_gamma   90.00
#
_symmetry.space_group_name_H-M   'P 1'
#
loop_
_entity.id
_entity.type
_entity.pdbx_description
1 polymer ?
#
loop_
_entity_poly.entity_id
_entity_poly.type
_entity_poly.pdbx_seq_one_letter_code
_entity_poly.pdbx_strand_id
1 'polypeptide(L)' 'MSTPIFVILFGLFVCAALLITINLTGDPGIDYWDLDGENEPLTSKLDVLRNKPVFYGAGAVLIGIFVAYLLLRG' A
#
# COMPACT_ATOMS: atom_id res chain seq x y z
N MET A 1 3.22 -25.82 -8.11
CA MET A 1 2.07 -24.88 -8.08
C MET A 1 1.48 -24.69 -9.48
N SER A 2 0.16 -24.58 -9.61
CA SER A 2 -0.50 -24.34 -10.90
C SER A 2 -0.38 -22.87 -11.33
N THR A 3 -0.33 -22.64 -12.64
CA THR A 3 -0.28 -21.31 -13.27
C THR A 3 -1.35 -20.32 -12.75
N PRO A 4 -2.63 -20.69 -12.58
CA PRO A 4 -3.63 -19.75 -12.07
C PRO A 4 -3.35 -19.29 -10.63
N ILE A 5 -2.88 -20.18 -9.75
CA ILE A 5 -2.53 -19.82 -8.37
C ILE A 5 -1.37 -18.83 -8.35
N PHE A 6 -0.39 -19.03 -9.24
CA PHE A 6 0.75 -18.11 -9.36
C PHE A 6 0.31 -16.71 -9.77
N VAL A 7 -0.57 -16.61 -10.77
CA VAL A 7 -1.10 -15.32 -11.24
C VAL A 7 -1.87 -14.61 -10.12
N ILE A 8 -2.66 -15.34 -9.33
CA ILE A 8 -3.39 -14.76 -8.19
C ILE A 8 -2.42 -14.20 -7.14
N LEU A 9 -1.42 -15.00 -6.71
CA LEU A 9 -0.44 -14.56 -5.71
C LEU A 9 0.37 -13.36 -6.21
N PHE A 10 0.74 -13.34 -7.48
CA PHE A 10 1.45 -12.22 -8.10
C PHE A 10 0.59 -10.95 -8.15
N GLY A 11 -0.69 -11.06 -8.55
CA GLY A 11 -1.62 -9.93 -8.55
C GLY A 11 -1.81 -9.33 -7.15
N LEU A 12 -2.00 -10.19 -6.14
CA LEU A 12 -2.10 -9.75 -4.75
C LEU A 12 -0.82 -9.08 -4.26
N PHE A 13 0.35 -9.59 -4.66
CA PHE A 13 1.65 -9.00 -4.32
C PHE A 13 1.78 -7.59 -4.88
N VAL A 14 1.47 -7.40 -6.18
CA VAL A 14 1.53 -6.10 -6.84
C VAL A 14 0.58 -5.09 -6.18
N CYS A 15 -0.66 -5.50 -5.88
CA CYS A 15 -1.63 -4.64 -5.20
C CYS A 15 -1.16 -4.24 -3.80
N ALA A 16 -0.66 -5.17 -3.00
CA ALA A 16 -0.15 -4.88 -1.66
C ALA A 16 1.06 -3.95 -1.70
N ALA A 17 2.00 -4.17 -2.62
CA ALA A 17 3.16 -3.31 -2.82
C ALA A 17 2.77 -1.88 -3.23
N LEU A 18 1.77 -1.74 -4.11
CA LEU A 18 1.20 -0.45 -4.50
C LEU A 18 0.60 0.30 -3.29
N LEU A 19 -0.22 -0.36 -2.49
CA LEU A 19 -0.84 0.24 -1.30
C LEU A 19 0.21 0.69 -0.27
N ILE A 20 1.24 -0.13 -0.06
CA ILE A 20 2.38 0.21 0.81
C ILE A 20 3.13 1.42 0.28
N THR A 21 3.43 1.44 -1.02
CA THR A 21 4.11 2.57 -1.67
C THR A 21 3.31 3.85 -1.48
N ILE A 22 1.99 3.84 -1.77
CA ILE A 22 1.11 5.00 -1.60
C ILE A 22 1.12 5.53 -0.15
N ASN A 23 1.15 4.63 0.84
CA ASN A 23 1.20 5.00 2.26
C ASN A 23 2.58 5.53 2.69
N LEU A 24 3.66 5.10 2.05
CA LEU A 24 5.03 5.54 2.36
C LEU A 24 5.43 6.83 1.66
N THR A 25 5.00 7.02 0.41
CA THR A 25 5.38 8.17 -0.43
C THR A 25 4.39 9.32 -0.35
N GLY A 26 3.31 9.17 0.43
CA GLY A 26 2.37 10.25 0.69
C GLY A 26 2.98 11.24 1.67
N ASP A 27 3.73 12.21 1.15
CA ASP A 27 4.06 13.42 1.91
C ASP A 27 2.76 14.25 2.02
N PRO A 28 2.28 14.56 3.24
CA PRO A 28 1.17 15.48 3.42
C PRO A 28 1.51 16.90 2.95
N GLY A 29 2.76 17.19 2.57
CA GLY A 29 3.15 18.44 1.97
C GLY A 29 2.97 19.56 2.97
N ILE A 30 3.84 19.62 3.98
CA ILE A 30 3.92 20.83 4.81
C ILE A 30 4.38 21.94 3.88
N ASP A 31 3.48 22.86 3.56
CA ASP A 31 3.83 24.06 2.84
C ASP A 31 4.54 25.02 3.79
N TYR A 32 5.87 24.99 3.78
CA TYR A 32 6.71 25.85 4.62
C TYR A 32 6.59 27.34 4.24
N TRP A 33 5.93 27.66 3.12
CA TRP A 33 5.63 29.03 2.70
C TRP A 33 4.25 29.52 3.15
N ASP A 34 3.41 28.64 3.70
CA ASP A 34 2.10 28.99 4.27
C ASP A 34 2.27 29.54 5.70
N LEU A 35 2.73 30.79 5.79
CA LEU A 35 3.04 31.47 7.06
C LEU A 35 1.81 32.02 7.78
N ASP A 36 0.70 32.23 7.05
CA ASP A 36 -0.59 32.68 7.56
C ASP A 36 -1.57 31.53 7.81
N GLY A 37 -1.27 30.32 7.32
CA GLY A 37 -2.09 29.13 7.53
C GLY A 37 -3.38 29.14 6.72
N GLU A 38 -3.44 29.93 5.65
CA GLU A 38 -4.64 30.09 4.83
C GLU A 38 -4.77 28.99 3.76
N ASN A 39 -3.69 28.24 3.49
CA ASN A 39 -3.72 27.18 2.50
C ASN A 39 -4.11 25.84 3.13
N GLU A 40 -5.31 25.36 2.82
CA GLU A 40 -5.70 23.99 3.18
C GLU A 40 -4.80 22.97 2.45
N PRO A 41 -4.35 21.90 3.14
CA PRO A 41 -3.54 20.87 2.50
C PRO A 41 -4.32 20.24 1.34
N LEU A 42 -3.69 20.19 0.16
CA LEU A 42 -4.26 19.64 -1.06
C LEU A 42 -4.70 18.18 -0.83
N THR A 43 -6.00 17.97 -0.59
CA THR A 43 -6.55 16.63 -0.38
C THR A 43 -6.53 15.86 -1.70
N SER A 44 -5.79 14.76 -1.74
CA SER A 44 -5.74 13.84 -2.87
C SER A 44 -6.74 12.70 -2.69
N LYS A 45 -7.33 12.20 -3.77
CA LYS A 45 -8.17 10.98 -3.72
C LYS A 45 -7.40 9.76 -3.20
N LEU A 46 -6.07 9.77 -3.27
CA LEU A 46 -5.22 8.72 -2.70
C LEU A 46 -5.14 8.77 -1.17
N ASP A 47 -5.49 9.89 -0.53
CA ASP A 47 -5.42 10.03 0.93
C ASP A 47 -6.38 9.07 1.64
N VAL A 48 -7.48 8.68 0.97
CA VAL A 48 -8.40 7.65 1.47
C VAL A 48 -7.69 6.32 1.70
N LEU A 49 -6.68 6.00 0.88
CA LEU A 49 -5.88 4.78 0.99
C LEU A 49 -4.71 4.95 1.96
N ARG A 50 -4.37 6.18 2.36
CA ARG A 50 -3.27 6.51 3.28
C ARG A 50 -3.74 6.43 4.72
N ASN A 51 -4.05 5.23 5.18
CA ASN A 51 -4.45 5.00 6.56
C ASN A 51 -3.74 3.79 7.17
N LYS A 52 -3.50 3.86 8.48
CA LYS A 52 -2.81 2.80 9.23
C LYS A 52 -3.43 1.41 9.02
N PRO A 53 -4.78 1.25 9.05
CA PRO A 53 -5.39 -0.04 8.76
C PRO A 53 -5.04 -0.62 7.38
N VAL A 54 -5.09 0.20 6.32
CA VAL A 54 -4.76 -0.22 4.94
C VAL A 54 -3.29 -0.59 4.83
N PHE A 55 -2.39 0.19 5.45
CA PHE A 55 -0.97 -0.11 5.49
C PHE A 55 -0.67 -1.44 6.17
N TYR A 56 -1.20 -1.65 7.39
CA TYR A 56 -1.00 -2.90 8.11
C TYR A 56 -1.67 -4.10 7.42
N GLY A 57 -2.84 -3.89 6.81
CA GLY A 57 -3.53 -4.89 6.01
C GLY A 57 -2.70 -5.33 4.80
N ALA A 58 -2.14 -4.38 4.05
CA ALA A 58 -1.26 -4.67 2.92
C ALA A 58 0.01 -5.42 3.36
N GLY A 59 0.58 -5.06 4.52
CA GLY A 59 1.70 -5.79 5.12
C GLY A 59 1.35 -7.23 5.49
N ALA A 60 0.19 -7.45 6.12
CA ALA A 60 -0.28 -8.80 6.46
C ALA A 60 -0.51 -9.65 5.19
N VAL A 61 -1.05 -9.06 4.13
CA VAL A 61 -1.24 -9.72 2.83
C VAL A 61 0.11 -10.14 2.23
N LEU A 62 1.14 -9.29 2.28
CA LEU A 62 2.48 -9.66 1.82
C LEU A 62 3.05 -10.88 2.57
N ILE A 63 2.93 -10.88 3.90
CA ILE A 63 3.38 -12.01 4.73
C ILE A 63 2.59 -13.28 4.38
N GLY A 64 1.26 -13.16 4.23
CA GLY A 64 0.39 -14.28 3.87
C GLY A 64 0.74 -14.88 2.51
N ILE A 65 0.99 -14.04 1.50
CA ILE A 65 1.43 -14.48 0.16
C ILE A 65 2.76 -15.21 0.26
N PHE A 66 3.72 -14.68 1.02
CA PHE A 66 5.03 -15.30 1.19
C PHE A 66 4.92 -16.70 1.81
N VAL A 67 4.15 -16.84 2.90
CA VAL A 67 3.89 -18.13 3.54
C VAL A 67 3.18 -19.10 2.59
N ALA A 68 2.11 -18.64 1.93
CA ALA A 68 1.37 -19.47 0.98
C ALA A 68 2.26 -19.95 -0.18
N TYR A 69 3.13 -19.08 -0.70
CA TYR A 69 4.07 -19.42 -1.75
C TYR A 69 5.06 -20.51 -1.29
N LEU A 70 5.61 -20.41 -0.07
CA LEU A 70 6.50 -21.44 0.47
C LEU A 70 5.80 -22.79 0.60
N LEU A 71 4.58 -22.82 1.11
CA LEU A 71 3.80 -24.05 1.30
C LEU A 71 3.40 -24.71 -0.03
N LEU A 72 3.09 -23.91 -1.06
CA LEU A 72 2.65 -24.41 -2.36
C LEU A 72 3.80 -24.70 -3.35
N ARG A 73 5.00 -24.29 -2.98
CA ARG A 73 6.24 -24.57 -3.71
C ARG A 73 6.89 -25.88 -3.27
N GLY A 74 6.76 -26.26 -2.00
CA GLY A 74 7.16 -27.58 -1.50
C GLY A 74 6.39 -28.71 -2.18
#